data_AF-A0A7Y3GIS2-F1
#
_entry.id   AF-A0A7Y3GIS2-F1
#
_cell.length_a   1.000
_cell.length_b   1.000
_cell.length_c   1.000
_cell.angle_alpha   90.00
_cell.angle_beta   90.00
_cell.angle_gamma   90.00
#
_symmetry.space_group_name_H-M   'P 1'
#
loop_
_entity.id
_entity.type
_entity.pdbx_description
1 polymer ?
#
loop_
_entity_poly.entity_id
_entity_poly.type
_entity_poly.pdbx_seq_one_letter_code
_entity_poly.pdbx_strand_id
1 'polypeptide(L)'
;MIDRIEKMRGSIIQHGPQNNRIYLMRLNADDPHGLVAILDDMAVKNGYGKIFAKIPAPAWNVFKSANYIKEAVIPQFFAGKIDGFFIAKFFSARRQRVMNVEELLKFAKPAKEGSVNDKHRTGEINREVVSCKPSNAEEMSVIYQQVFKSYPFPIQNPNYLKHSMKEGVLYN
;
A
#
# COMPACT_ATOMS: atom_id res chain seq x y z
N MET A 1 11.49 -2.17 16.57
CA MET A 1 10.89 -3.42 16.05
C MET A 1 10.24 -3.10 14.71
N ILE A 2 10.57 -3.86 13.66
CA ILE A 2 10.13 -3.58 12.28
C ILE A 2 8.83 -4.33 11.96
N ASP A 3 8.15 -3.90 10.90
CA ASP A 3 7.04 -4.68 10.33
C ASP A 3 7.53 -6.02 9.79
N ARG A 4 6.65 -7.02 9.83
CA ARG A 4 6.89 -8.37 9.30
C ARG A 4 5.76 -8.83 8.39
N ILE A 5 6.07 -9.78 7.52
CA ILE A 5 5.10 -10.45 6.66
C ILE A 5 4.94 -11.88 7.16
N GLU A 6 3.71 -12.31 7.40
CA GLU A 6 3.38 -13.66 7.86
C GLU A 6 2.25 -14.27 7.05
N LYS A 7 2.29 -15.60 6.92
CA LYS A 7 1.22 -16.39 6.32
C LYS A 7 0.29 -16.87 7.42
N MET A 8 -0.99 -16.55 7.29
CA MET A 8 -2.01 -16.90 8.28
C MET A 8 -3.25 -17.44 7.59
N ARG A 9 -3.59 -18.70 7.86
CA ARG A 9 -4.75 -19.40 7.25
C ARG A 9 -4.76 -19.29 5.71
N GLY A 10 -3.58 -19.40 5.10
CA GLY A 10 -3.39 -19.24 3.65
C GLY A 10 -3.33 -17.80 3.15
N SER A 11 -3.72 -16.81 3.95
CA SER A 11 -3.63 -15.38 3.64
C SER A 11 -2.22 -14.84 3.89
N ILE A 12 -1.86 -13.72 3.24
CA ILE A 12 -0.60 -13.01 3.45
C ILE A 12 -0.92 -11.68 4.14
N ILE A 13 -0.32 -11.46 5.31
CA ILE A 13 -0.54 -10.29 6.14
C ILE A 13 0.81 -9.65 6.42
N GLN A 14 0.86 -8.32 6.34
CA GLN A 14 1.96 -7.53 6.85
C GLN A 14 1.49 -6.74 8.07
N HIS A 15 2.23 -6.78 9.17
CA HIS A 15 1.91 -5.99 10.35
C HIS A 15 3.14 -5.67 11.20
N GLY A 16 3.02 -4.67 12.06
CA GLY A 16 4.07 -4.34 13.02
C GLY A 16 3.91 -2.96 13.64
N PRO A 17 4.71 -2.66 14.67
CA PRO A 17 4.63 -1.40 15.40
C PRO A 17 5.16 -0.22 14.58
N GLN A 18 5.97 -0.45 13.55
CA GLN A 18 6.56 0.62 12.74
C GLN A 18 5.48 1.37 11.95
N ASN A 19 4.60 0.65 11.25
CA ASN A 19 3.45 1.29 10.58
C ASN A 19 2.20 1.36 11.46
N ASN A 20 2.19 0.68 12.61
CA ASN A 20 1.07 0.63 13.55
C ASN A 20 -0.23 0.25 12.83
N ARG A 21 -0.17 -0.83 12.03
CA ARG A 21 -1.30 -1.30 11.21
C ARG A 21 -1.13 -2.77 10.82
N ILE A 22 -2.25 -3.36 10.43
CA ILE A 22 -2.31 -4.63 9.71
C ILE A 22 -2.67 -4.33 8.25
N TYR A 23 -1.91 -4.90 7.31
CA TYR A 23 -2.22 -4.95 5.88
C TYR A 23 -2.51 -6.40 5.46
N LEU A 24 -3.77 -6.70 5.16
CA LEU A 24 -4.13 -7.94 4.47
C LEU A 24 -3.79 -7.81 2.99
N MET A 25 -2.61 -8.33 2.62
CA MET A 25 -2.05 -8.23 1.26
C MET A 25 -2.74 -9.19 0.30
N ARG A 26 -3.05 -10.40 0.77
CA ARG A 26 -3.70 -11.45 -0.03
C ARG A 26 -4.68 -12.20 0.86
N LEU A 27 -5.95 -12.16 0.48
CA LEU A 27 -7.01 -12.94 1.11
C LEU A 27 -6.98 -14.38 0.57
N ASN A 28 -6.99 -15.36 1.46
CA ASN A 28 -7.47 -16.70 1.15
C ASN A 28 -8.98 -16.77 1.40
N ALA A 29 -9.74 -17.26 0.43
CA ALA A 29 -11.20 -17.21 0.44
C ALA A 29 -11.87 -18.38 1.18
N ASP A 30 -11.10 -19.36 1.67
CA ASP A 30 -11.66 -20.59 2.27
C ASP A 30 -12.46 -20.33 3.57
N ASP A 31 -11.99 -19.43 4.44
CA ASP A 31 -12.72 -18.99 5.64
C ASP A 31 -12.43 -17.51 5.98
N PRO A 32 -13.12 -16.57 5.31
CA PRO A 32 -12.93 -15.15 5.54
C PRO A 32 -13.47 -14.71 6.92
N HIS A 33 -14.48 -15.38 7.48
CA HIS A 33 -15.07 -15.02 8.77
C HIS A 33 -14.08 -15.26 9.91
N GLY A 34 -13.49 -16.45 9.97
CA GLY A 34 -12.49 -16.75 11.00
C GLY A 34 -11.22 -15.90 10.83
N LEU A 35 -10.84 -15.55 9.59
CA LEU A 35 -9.72 -14.63 9.37
C LEU A 35 -10.02 -13.24 9.94
N VAL A 36 -11.18 -12.66 9.65
CA VAL A 36 -11.56 -11.33 10.15
C VAL A 36 -11.52 -11.27 11.67
N ALA A 37 -12.04 -12.30 12.36
CA ALA A 37 -11.99 -12.36 13.82
C ALA A 37 -10.55 -12.34 14.35
N ILE A 38 -9.63 -13.08 13.71
CA ILE A 38 -8.21 -13.10 14.11
C ILE A 38 -7.54 -11.75 13.85
N LEU A 39 -7.82 -11.10 12.72
CA LEU A 39 -7.25 -9.80 12.39
C LEU A 39 -7.67 -8.73 13.41
N ASP A 40 -8.95 -8.73 13.79
CA ASP A 40 -9.49 -7.79 14.76
C ASP A 40 -8.88 -8.00 16.16
N ASP A 41 -8.81 -9.26 16.61
CA ASP A 41 -8.14 -9.62 17.88
C ASP A 41 -6.66 -9.23 17.86
N MET A 42 -5.95 -9.48 16.76
CA MET A 42 -4.57 -9.08 16.59
C MET A 42 -4.40 -7.56 16.67
N ALA A 43 -5.31 -6.79 16.07
CA ALA A 43 -5.24 -5.33 16.14
C ALA A 43 -5.43 -4.82 17.57
N VAL A 44 -6.38 -5.39 18.32
CA VAL A 44 -6.61 -5.03 19.73
C VAL A 44 -5.40 -5.43 20.59
N LYS A 45 -4.95 -6.67 20.51
CA LYS A 45 -3.85 -7.20 21.34
C LYS A 45 -2.52 -6.46 21.13
N ASN A 46 -2.22 -6.08 19.89
CA ASN A 46 -0.98 -5.39 19.57
C ASN A 46 -1.12 -3.85 19.57
N GLY A 47 -2.30 -3.31 19.90
CA GLY A 47 -2.54 -1.88 19.90
C GLY A 47 -2.46 -1.23 18.51
N TYR A 48 -2.75 -1.96 17.44
CA TYR A 48 -2.69 -1.44 16.08
C TYR A 48 -3.81 -0.46 15.77
N GLY A 49 -3.48 0.67 15.14
CA GLY A 49 -4.44 1.75 14.90
C GLY A 49 -5.41 1.53 13.72
N LYS A 50 -5.08 0.65 12.77
CA LYS A 50 -5.86 0.38 11.54
C LYS A 50 -5.61 -1.03 11.00
N ILE A 51 -6.63 -1.65 10.44
CA ILE A 51 -6.52 -2.77 9.50
C ILE A 51 -6.95 -2.25 8.13
N PHE A 52 -6.21 -2.60 7.07
CA PHE A 52 -6.64 -2.35 5.69
C PHE A 52 -6.37 -3.57 4.81
N ALA A 53 -7.16 -3.72 3.75
CA ALA A 53 -7.09 -4.87 2.86
C ALA A 53 -7.44 -4.49 1.42
N LYS A 54 -6.91 -5.28 0.48
CA LYS A 54 -7.46 -5.40 -0.88
C LYS A 54 -8.17 -6.75 -1.00
N ILE A 55 -9.47 -6.74 -1.30
CA ILE A 55 -10.30 -7.95 -1.35
C ILE A 55 -11.09 -8.03 -2.65
N PRO A 56 -11.35 -9.23 -3.19
CA PRO A 56 -12.27 -9.39 -4.30
C PRO A 56 -13.70 -9.03 -3.85
N ALA A 57 -14.48 -8.40 -4.72
CA ALA A 57 -15.84 -7.93 -4.41
C ALA A 57 -16.75 -8.98 -3.74
N PRO A 58 -16.73 -10.28 -4.10
CA PRO A 58 -17.54 -11.31 -3.42
C PRO A 58 -17.27 -11.46 -1.92
N ALA A 59 -16.07 -11.13 -1.44
CA ALA A 59 -15.72 -11.23 -0.03
C ALA A 59 -16.30 -10.08 0.81
N TRP A 60 -16.83 -9.03 0.19
CA TRP A 60 -17.21 -7.77 0.85
C TRP A 60 -18.17 -7.96 2.03
N ASN A 61 -19.20 -8.79 1.88
CA ASN A 61 -20.23 -8.92 2.91
C ASN A 61 -19.68 -9.44 4.24
N VAL A 62 -18.62 -10.26 4.21
CA VAL A 62 -17.95 -10.77 5.42
C VAL A 62 -17.21 -9.66 6.16
N PHE A 63 -16.54 -8.76 5.44
CA PHE A 63 -15.83 -7.64 6.05
C PHE A 63 -16.80 -6.53 6.49
N LYS A 64 -17.85 -6.28 5.70
CA LYS A 64 -18.90 -5.31 6.02
C LYS A 64 -19.59 -5.65 7.34
N SER A 65 -19.97 -6.92 7.56
CA SER A 65 -20.61 -7.35 8.80
C SER A 65 -19.70 -7.21 10.03
N ALA A 66 -18.38 -7.14 9.83
CA ALA A 66 -17.39 -6.87 10.86
C ALA A 66 -17.00 -5.38 10.99
N ASN A 67 -17.81 -4.45 10.46
CA ASN A 67 -17.62 -3.00 10.54
C ASN A 67 -16.40 -2.47 9.79
N TYR A 68 -15.96 -3.16 8.74
CA TYR A 68 -15.03 -2.57 7.77
C TYR A 68 -15.79 -1.62 6.84
N ILE A 69 -15.14 -0.53 6.46
CA ILE A 69 -15.63 0.43 5.48
C ILE A 69 -14.92 0.23 4.14
N LYS A 70 -15.59 0.62 3.05
CA LYS A 70 -15.00 0.66 1.72
C LYS A 70 -14.34 2.01 1.49
N GLU A 71 -13.04 2.02 1.18
CA GLU A 71 -12.28 3.23 0.86
C GLU A 71 -12.23 3.47 -0.66
N ALA A 72 -12.13 2.40 -1.47
CA ALA A 72 -12.15 2.51 -2.93
C ALA A 72 -12.67 1.24 -3.62
N VAL A 73 -13.13 1.39 -4.86
CA VAL A 73 -13.42 0.31 -5.80
C VAL A 73 -12.51 0.46 -7.00
N ILE A 74 -11.84 -0.61 -7.39
CA ILE A 74 -11.10 -0.69 -8.65
C ILE A 74 -11.78 -1.75 -9.52
N PRO A 75 -12.43 -1.35 -10.62
CA PRO A 75 -13.06 -2.29 -11.54
C PRO A 75 -12.06 -3.31 -12.08
N GLN A 76 -12.49 -4.57 -12.22
CA GLN A 76 -11.69 -5.65 -12.84
C GLN A 76 -10.27 -5.87 -12.26
N PHE A 77 -10.02 -5.43 -11.03
CA PHE A 77 -8.69 -5.46 -10.42
C PHE A 77 -8.12 -6.89 -10.25
N PHE A 78 -8.96 -7.85 -9.87
CA PHE A 78 -8.53 -9.24 -9.71
C PHE A 78 -8.67 -9.98 -11.05
N ALA A 79 -7.51 -10.33 -11.62
CA ALA A 79 -7.37 -11.09 -12.86
C ALA A 79 -8.17 -10.51 -14.06
N GLY A 80 -8.39 -9.19 -14.09
CA GLY A 80 -9.14 -8.54 -15.16
C GLY A 80 -10.65 -8.83 -15.15
N LYS A 81 -11.17 -9.49 -14.11
CA LYS A 81 -12.54 -10.05 -14.12
C LYS A 81 -13.38 -9.63 -12.93
N ILE A 82 -12.76 -9.51 -11.75
CA ILE A 82 -13.48 -9.26 -10.51
C ILE A 82 -13.03 -7.92 -9.95
N ASP A 83 -13.97 -7.06 -9.61
CA ASP A 83 -13.71 -5.80 -8.95
C ASP A 83 -12.94 -6.01 -7.64
N GLY A 84 -11.96 -5.15 -7.40
CA GLY A 84 -11.21 -5.13 -6.16
C GLY A 84 -11.68 -4.01 -5.27
N PHE A 85 -11.96 -4.32 -4.00
CA PHE A 85 -12.29 -3.31 -3.00
C PHE A 85 -11.08 -3.08 -2.09
N PHE A 86 -10.76 -1.81 -1.90
CA PHE A 86 -9.89 -1.37 -0.81
C PHE A 86 -10.77 -1.06 0.38
N ILE A 87 -10.50 -1.73 1.48
CA ILE A 87 -11.33 -1.66 2.69
C ILE A 87 -10.47 -1.40 3.92
N ALA A 88 -11.10 -0.87 4.96
CA ALA A 88 -10.42 -0.53 6.20
C ALA A 88 -11.30 -0.69 7.44
N LYS A 89 -10.67 -0.94 8.59
CA LYS A 89 -11.27 -0.81 9.91
C LYS A 89 -10.31 -0.05 10.82
N PHE A 90 -10.84 0.90 11.59
CA PHE A 90 -10.06 1.79 12.44
C PHE A 90 -10.29 1.47 13.91
N PHE A 91 -9.20 1.32 14.65
CA PHE A 91 -9.20 0.96 16.08
C PHE A 91 -8.74 2.14 16.96
N SER A 92 -8.30 3.22 16.35
CA SER A 92 -7.92 4.47 17.02
C SER A 92 -8.77 5.64 16.52
N ALA A 93 -9.37 6.38 17.46
CA ALA A 93 -10.18 7.57 17.15
C ALA A 93 -9.37 8.64 16.38
N ARG A 94 -8.06 8.74 16.63
CA ARG A 94 -7.14 9.63 15.91
C ARG A 94 -7.03 9.29 14.42
N ARG A 95 -7.13 8.01 14.02
CA ARG A 95 -7.09 7.60 12.61
C ARG A 95 -8.45 7.55 11.93
N GLN A 96 -9.56 7.44 12.68
CA GLN A 96 -10.91 7.65 12.12
C GLN A 96 -11.07 9.07 11.53
N ARG A 97 -10.32 10.06 12.04
CA ARG A 97 -10.33 11.45 11.56
C ARG A 97 -9.58 11.68 10.24
N VAL A 98 -8.81 10.73 9.73
CA VAL A 98 -8.04 10.97 8.50
C VAL A 98 -8.88 10.55 7.31
N MET A 99 -9.72 11.47 6.83
CA MET A 99 -9.90 11.83 5.42
C MET A 99 -10.88 13.00 5.33
N ASN A 100 -10.52 14.15 5.89
CA ASN A 100 -10.98 15.39 5.29
C ASN A 100 -9.93 15.77 4.23
N VAL A 101 -10.10 15.23 3.02
CA VAL A 101 -9.19 15.50 1.88
C VAL A 101 -9.03 17.01 1.68
N GLU A 102 -10.08 17.77 1.99
CA GLU A 102 -10.09 19.23 1.99
C GLU A 102 -9.15 19.86 3.02
N GLU A 103 -9.01 19.30 4.23
CA GLU A 103 -8.03 19.81 5.22
C GLU A 103 -6.59 19.47 4.80
N LEU A 104 -6.37 18.27 4.24
CA LEU A 104 -5.07 17.89 3.69
C LEU A 104 -4.68 18.78 2.50
N LEU A 105 -5.64 19.16 1.66
CA LEU A 105 -5.46 20.16 0.59
C LEU A 105 -5.23 21.59 1.12
N LYS A 106 -5.73 21.94 2.32
CA LYS A 106 -5.42 23.23 2.97
C LYS A 106 -3.99 23.28 3.51
N PHE A 107 -3.43 22.15 3.97
CA PHE A 107 -2.05 22.04 4.44
C PHE A 107 -1.04 21.73 3.33
N ALA A 108 -1.50 21.12 2.23
CA ALA A 108 -0.80 21.22 0.97
C ALA A 108 -0.85 22.70 0.60
N LYS A 109 0.20 23.46 0.98
CA LYS A 109 0.42 24.75 0.35
C LYS A 109 0.25 24.49 -1.14
N PRO A 110 -0.60 25.25 -1.88
CA PRO A 110 -0.37 25.31 -3.31
C PRO A 110 1.13 25.55 -3.39
N ALA A 111 1.85 24.68 -4.12
CA ALA A 111 3.18 25.07 -4.54
C ALA A 111 2.94 26.48 -5.04
N LYS A 112 3.47 27.48 -4.32
CA LYS A 112 3.41 28.84 -4.82
C LYS A 112 3.86 28.68 -6.26
N GLU A 113 3.26 29.43 -7.16
CA GLU A 113 3.95 29.83 -8.37
C GLU A 113 5.25 30.51 -7.92
N GLY A 114 6.19 29.70 -7.43
CA GLY A 114 7.54 30.03 -7.14
C GLY A 114 8.02 30.20 -8.54
N SER A 115 8.01 31.47 -8.96
CA SER A 115 8.81 32.02 -10.04
C SER A 115 9.58 30.89 -10.68
N VAL A 116 9.01 30.35 -11.75
CA VAL A 116 9.70 29.39 -12.60
C VAL A 116 11.05 30.05 -12.83
N ASN A 117 12.08 29.58 -12.14
CA ASN A 117 13.42 30.05 -12.40
C ASN A 117 13.74 29.30 -13.67
N ASP A 118 13.28 29.89 -14.76
CA ASP A 118 13.22 29.39 -16.13
C ASP A 118 14.63 29.32 -16.75
N LYS A 119 15.62 29.09 -15.91
CA LYS A 119 17.04 28.99 -16.25
C LYS A 119 17.52 27.54 -16.27
N HIS A 120 16.65 26.58 -15.93
CA HIS A 120 16.93 25.14 -16.03
C HIS A 120 15.92 24.33 -16.87
N ARG A 121 14.97 24.99 -17.54
CA ARG A 121 14.05 24.35 -18.50
C ARG A 121 14.27 24.86 -19.91
N THR A 122 15.53 25.12 -20.28
CA THR A 122 15.91 25.28 -21.69
C THR A 122 15.95 23.90 -22.34
N GLY A 123 14.79 23.47 -22.83
CA GLY A 123 14.63 22.25 -23.60
C GLY A 123 13.27 21.61 -23.31
N GLU A 124 12.42 21.51 -24.33
CA GLU A 124 11.37 20.50 -24.39
C GLU A 124 12.04 19.13 -24.36
N ILE A 125 12.46 18.68 -23.17
CA ILE A 125 12.89 17.31 -23.00
C ILE A 125 11.60 16.51 -22.94
N ASN A 126 11.21 15.92 -24.08
CA ASN A 126 10.31 14.77 -24.11
C ASN A 126 10.94 13.67 -23.25
N ARG A 127 10.64 13.68 -21.95
CA ARG A 127 11.05 12.62 -21.03
C ARG A 127 10.05 11.49 -21.23
N GLU A 128 10.39 10.59 -22.15
CA GLU A 128 9.68 9.32 -22.25
C GLU A 128 9.87 8.56 -20.93
N VAL A 129 8.75 8.17 -20.32
CA VAL A 129 8.76 7.31 -19.14
C VAL A 129 8.88 5.88 -19.65
N VAL A 130 10.02 5.23 -19.36
CA VAL A 130 10.34 3.90 -19.86
C VAL A 130 10.36 2.93 -18.68
N SER A 131 9.72 1.77 -18.84
CA SER A 131 9.76 0.75 -17.80
C SER A 131 11.18 0.26 -17.54
N CYS A 132 11.58 0.23 -16.27
CA CYS A 132 12.84 -0.35 -15.84
C CYS A 132 12.86 -1.85 -16.09
N LYS A 133 14.01 -2.34 -16.56
CA LYS A 133 14.29 -3.75 -16.81
C LYS A 133 15.05 -4.34 -15.61
N PRO A 134 15.14 -5.68 -15.48
CA PRO A 134 15.96 -6.31 -14.45
C PRO A 134 17.42 -5.84 -14.41
N SER A 135 17.96 -5.38 -15.55
CA SER A 135 19.29 -4.77 -15.65
C SER A 135 19.43 -3.40 -14.97
N ASN A 136 18.33 -2.74 -14.63
CA ASN A 136 18.32 -1.46 -13.92
C ASN A 136 18.27 -1.63 -12.39
N ALA A 137 18.09 -2.85 -11.87
CA ALA A 137 17.85 -3.09 -10.45
C ALA A 137 18.98 -2.59 -9.54
N GLU A 138 20.23 -2.67 -9.99
CA GLU A 138 21.39 -2.15 -9.27
C GLU A 138 21.30 -0.63 -9.10
N GLU A 139 21.07 0.11 -10.17
CA GLU A 139 20.95 1.58 -10.13
C GLU A 139 19.72 2.02 -9.32
N MET A 140 18.58 1.36 -9.53
CA MET A 140 17.37 1.60 -8.77
C MET A 140 17.59 1.42 -7.26
N SER A 141 18.34 0.39 -6.86
CA SER A 141 18.60 0.12 -5.45
C SER A 141 19.38 1.23 -4.77
N VAL A 142 20.33 1.86 -5.48
CA VAL A 142 21.12 2.99 -4.98
C VAL A 142 20.22 4.20 -4.73
N ILE A 143 19.33 4.52 -5.69
CA ILE A 143 18.36 5.61 -5.55
C ILE A 143 17.43 5.34 -4.37
N TYR A 144 16.88 4.12 -4.29
CA TYR A 144 15.98 3.76 -3.20
C TYR A 144 16.66 3.77 -1.83
N GLN A 145 17.94 3.40 -1.74
CA GLN A 145 18.68 3.49 -0.49
C GLN A 145 18.86 4.94 0.00
N GLN A 146 19.01 5.90 -0.92
CA GLN A 146 19.14 7.32 -0.58
C GLN A 146 17.82 7.93 -0.10
N VAL A 147 16.71 7.56 -0.72
CA VAL A 147 15.39 8.17 -0.48
C VAL A 147 14.62 7.45 0.63
N PHE A 148 14.65 6.11 0.63
CA PHE A 148 13.87 5.28 1.54
C PHE A 148 14.71 4.72 2.68
N LYS A 149 15.04 5.57 3.65
CA LYS A 149 15.73 5.16 4.90
C LYS A 149 15.01 4.03 5.64
N SER A 150 13.68 3.99 5.54
CA SER A 150 12.87 2.89 6.06
C SER A 150 11.73 2.58 5.10
N TYR A 151 11.69 1.37 4.57
CA TYR A 151 10.59 0.86 3.75
C TYR A 151 10.31 -0.60 4.13
N PRO A 152 9.04 -1.03 4.17
CA PRO A 152 8.68 -2.39 4.61
C PRO A 152 9.13 -3.52 3.67
N PHE A 153 9.55 -3.19 2.45
CA PHE A 153 10.11 -4.15 1.50
C PHE A 153 11.58 -3.82 1.22
N PRO A 154 12.44 -4.81 0.95
CA PRO A 154 13.87 -4.56 0.74
C PRO A 154 14.16 -4.05 -0.67
N ILE A 155 13.57 -2.90 -1.05
CA ILE A 155 13.75 -2.27 -2.37
C ILE A 155 15.17 -1.76 -2.62
N GLN A 156 15.98 -1.64 -1.58
CA GLN A 156 17.43 -1.39 -1.65
C GLN A 156 18.25 -2.64 -1.99
N ASN A 157 17.62 -3.82 -2.11
CA ASN A 157 18.28 -5.06 -2.53
C ASN A 157 17.97 -5.32 -4.02
N PRO A 158 18.96 -5.27 -4.92
CA PRO A 158 18.76 -5.54 -6.35
C PRO A 158 18.10 -6.89 -6.64
N ASN A 159 18.42 -7.94 -5.87
CA ASN A 159 17.83 -9.25 -6.06
C ASN A 159 16.33 -9.27 -5.74
N TYR A 160 15.91 -8.49 -4.74
CA TYR A 160 14.49 -8.32 -4.44
C TYR A 160 13.76 -7.60 -5.57
N LEU A 161 14.35 -6.53 -6.13
CA LEU A 161 13.77 -5.80 -7.27
C LEU A 161 13.63 -6.69 -8.51
N LYS A 162 14.67 -7.48 -8.84
CA LYS A 162 14.59 -8.44 -9.96
C LYS A 162 13.50 -9.49 -9.73
N HIS A 163 13.38 -9.99 -8.51
CA HIS A 163 12.34 -10.94 -8.15
C HIS A 163 10.94 -10.31 -8.23
N SER A 164 10.74 -9.09 -7.70
CA SER A 164 9.44 -8.42 -7.76
C SER A 164 9.01 -8.09 -9.19
N MET A 165 9.95 -7.70 -10.06
CA MET A 165 9.70 -7.52 -11.50
C MET A 165 9.22 -8.83 -12.15
N LYS A 166 9.85 -9.96 -11.83
CA LYS A 166 9.44 -11.29 -12.33
C LYS A 166 8.03 -11.67 -11.87
N GLU A 167 7.66 -11.27 -10.66
CA GLU A 167 6.32 -11.46 -10.09
C GLU A 167 5.30 -10.44 -10.63
N GLY A 168 5.69 -9.57 -11.56
CA GLY A 168 4.80 -8.65 -12.29
C GLY A 168 4.75 -7.22 -11.75
N VAL A 169 5.65 -6.83 -10.83
CA VAL A 169 5.75 -5.42 -10.39
C VAL A 169 6.43 -4.59 -11.48
N LEU A 170 5.75 -3.54 -11.94
CA LEU A 170 6.28 -2.60 -12.90
C LEU A 170 6.96 -1.42 -12.19
N TYR A 171 8.15 -1.07 -12.68
CA TYR A 171 8.89 0.12 -12.29
C TYR A 171 9.10 0.96 -13.55
N ASN A 172 8.94 2.28 -13.47
CA ASN A 172 9.12 3.20 -14.60
C ASN A 172 9.92 4.44 -14.16
#